data_AF-A0A2E7M7E5-F1
#
_entry.id   AF-A0A2E7M7E5-F1
#
_cell.length_a   1.000
_cell.length_b   1.000
_cell.length_c   1.000
_cell.angle_alpha   90.00
_cell.angle_beta   90.00
_cell.angle_gamma   90.00
#
_symmetry.space_group_name_H-M   'P 1'
#
loop_
_entity.id
_entity.type
_entity.pdbx_description
1 polymer ?
#
loop_
_entity_poly.entity_id
_entity_poly.type
_entity_poly.pdbx_seq_one_letter_code
_entity_poly.pdbx_strand_id
1 'polypeptide(L)'
;MRYTPHRRTAPAALALVLFLAPTSALAEKPPVSDQAAEAQDQERHDEMVEKIRMMRMYALTEALELDEATAAKLFPYLRDSDREMASIHQAKRQHRKAFRKMVKDSSYDEKDVERRIAQLYDLDVQLAKTRRDQMVGLKGILSVEQRTRFVLVSARFEEKIHAMIKEERKRRRQQREHRGPKDQGKHRRQHP
;
A
#
# COMPACT_ATOMS: atom_id res chain seq x y z
N MET A 1 11.29 -60.03 57.45
CA MET A 1 11.33 -60.32 58.91
C MET A 1 12.11 -59.18 59.55
N ARG A 2 11.64 -58.32 60.46
CA ARG A 2 10.45 -58.18 61.31
C ARG A 2 10.21 -56.66 61.43
N TYR A 3 9.00 -56.17 61.14
CA TYR A 3 7.94 -55.80 62.08
C TYR A 3 8.18 -54.47 62.83
N THR A 4 7.24 -53.55 62.60
CA THR A 4 7.06 -52.19 63.18
C THR A 4 6.78 -52.26 64.70
N PRO A 5 6.69 -51.14 65.46
CA PRO A 5 5.41 -50.42 65.55
C PRO A 5 5.43 -48.92 65.96
N HIS A 6 4.35 -48.22 65.55
CA HIS A 6 3.48 -47.27 66.30
C HIS A 6 4.06 -46.01 67.00
N ARG A 7 3.42 -44.82 67.02
CA ARG A 7 1.99 -44.51 67.26
C ARG A 7 1.74 -42.99 67.03
N ARG A 8 0.61 -42.64 66.37
CA ARG A 8 -0.48 -41.68 66.75
C ARG A 8 -0.07 -40.35 67.43
N THR A 9 -0.51 -39.16 67.00
CA THR A 9 -1.88 -38.62 67.09
C THR A 9 -2.10 -37.35 66.23
N ALA A 10 -3.35 -37.09 65.83
CA ALA A 10 -3.87 -35.93 65.07
C ALA A 10 -4.06 -34.66 65.95
N PRO A 11 -4.89 -33.64 65.61
CA PRO A 11 -5.08 -32.83 64.37
C PRO A 11 -5.04 -31.30 64.67
N ALA A 12 -4.91 -30.44 63.66
CA ALA A 12 -5.42 -29.05 63.75
C ALA A 12 -5.70 -28.47 62.37
N ALA A 13 -6.96 -28.10 62.16
CA ALA A 13 -7.46 -27.42 60.97
C ALA A 13 -7.05 -25.94 60.97
N LEU A 14 -6.79 -25.38 59.79
CA LEU A 14 -7.11 -23.99 59.51
C LEU A 14 -7.41 -23.81 58.02
N ALA A 15 -8.66 -23.48 57.73
CA ALA A 15 -9.15 -23.12 56.41
C ALA A 15 -8.71 -21.68 56.08
N LEU A 16 -8.17 -21.46 54.88
CA LEU A 16 -8.02 -20.13 54.30
C LEU A 16 -8.75 -20.11 52.95
N VAL A 17 -9.93 -19.48 52.94
CA VAL A 17 -10.72 -19.21 51.74
C VAL A 17 -10.04 -18.07 50.96
N LEU A 18 -9.48 -18.38 49.79
CA LEU A 18 -8.92 -17.41 48.87
C LEU A 18 -10.01 -16.97 47.88
N PHE A 19 -10.46 -15.72 48.03
CA PHE A 19 -11.37 -15.03 47.13
C PHE A 19 -10.74 -14.91 45.74
N LEU A 20 -11.31 -15.60 44.75
CA LEU A 20 -10.97 -15.42 43.34
C LEU A 20 -11.82 -14.28 42.76
N ALA A 21 -11.27 -13.08 42.68
CA ALA A 21 -11.90 -11.97 41.98
C ALA A 21 -11.62 -12.09 40.47
N PRO A 22 -12.64 -12.04 39.59
CA PRO A 22 -12.43 -12.01 38.15
C PRO A 22 -11.94 -10.61 37.78
N THR A 23 -10.66 -10.50 37.41
CA THR A 23 -10.15 -9.30 36.75
C THR A 23 -10.74 -9.26 35.35
N SER A 24 -11.70 -8.37 35.14
CA SER A 24 -12.20 -7.98 33.82
C SER A 24 -11.04 -7.36 33.04
N ALA A 25 -10.29 -8.20 32.33
CA ALA A 25 -9.34 -7.77 31.33
C ALA A 25 -10.13 -7.14 30.17
N LEU A 26 -10.29 -5.81 30.25
CA LEU A 26 -10.62 -5.00 29.08
C LEU A 26 -9.53 -5.29 28.03
N ALA A 27 -9.92 -5.94 26.94
CA ALA A 27 -9.08 -6.18 25.78
C ALA A 27 -8.75 -4.84 25.11
N GLU A 28 -7.76 -4.14 25.67
CA GLU A 28 -7.14 -2.97 25.04
C GLU A 28 -6.33 -3.49 23.86
N LYS A 29 -6.82 -3.22 22.64
CA LYS A 29 -6.15 -3.61 21.40
C LYS A 29 -4.79 -2.89 21.38
N PRO A 30 -3.66 -3.61 21.39
CA PRO A 30 -2.36 -2.98 21.56
C PRO A 30 -2.11 -1.96 20.45
N PRO A 31 -1.44 -0.83 20.77
CA PRO A 31 -1.11 0.17 19.77
C PRO A 31 -0.26 -0.48 18.67
N VAL A 32 -0.78 -0.45 17.44
CA VAL A 32 -0.05 -0.91 16.25
C VAL A 32 1.21 -0.06 16.16
N SER A 33 2.38 -0.69 16.26
CA SER A 33 3.66 0.02 16.10
C SER A 33 3.74 0.67 14.72
N ASP A 34 4.46 1.78 14.59
CA ASP A 34 4.63 2.49 13.31
C ASP A 34 5.16 1.55 12.21
N GLN A 35 6.02 0.59 12.57
CA GLN A 35 6.53 -0.45 11.67
C GLN A 35 5.42 -1.41 11.18
N ALA A 36 4.50 -1.81 12.05
CA ALA A 36 3.38 -2.67 11.66
C ALA A 36 2.36 -1.91 10.80
N ALA A 37 2.17 -0.61 11.03
CA ALA A 37 1.32 0.25 10.22
C ALA A 37 1.90 0.50 8.82
N GLU A 38 3.22 0.68 8.71
CA GLU A 38 3.94 0.82 7.44
C GLU A 38 3.93 -0.47 6.62
N ALA A 39 4.22 -1.61 7.25
CA ALA A 39 4.16 -2.92 6.60
C ALA A 39 2.75 -3.21 6.03
N GLN A 40 1.71 -2.91 6.80
CA GLN A 40 0.32 -3.07 6.34
C GLN A 40 -0.04 -2.12 5.19
N ASP A 41 0.51 -0.90 5.14
CA ASP A 41 0.26 0.01 4.02
C ASP A 41 0.95 -0.46 2.75
N GLN A 42 2.15 -1.04 2.89
CA GLN A 42 2.91 -1.61 1.79
C GLN A 42 2.24 -2.85 1.21
N GLU A 43 1.75 -3.77 2.06
CA GLU A 43 0.95 -4.94 1.60
C GLU A 43 -0.29 -4.50 0.81
N ARG A 44 -1.06 -3.51 1.32
CA ARG A 44 -2.24 -2.99 0.61
C ARG A 44 -1.88 -2.35 -0.73
N HIS A 45 -0.74 -1.69 -0.81
CA HIS A 45 -0.25 -1.12 -2.06
C HIS A 45 0.07 -2.23 -3.07
N ASP A 46 0.77 -3.27 -2.62
CA ASP A 46 1.20 -4.38 -3.48
C ASP A 46 0.01 -5.21 -3.96
N GLU A 47 -0.98 -5.47 -3.11
CA GLU A 47 -2.27 -6.07 -3.49
C GLU A 47 -2.99 -5.25 -4.56
N MET A 48 -3.01 -3.92 -4.42
CA MET A 48 -3.64 -3.04 -5.40
C MET A 48 -2.90 -3.07 -6.74
N VAL A 49 -1.56 -3.09 -6.72
CA VAL A 49 -0.72 -3.18 -7.92
C VAL A 49 -0.99 -4.49 -8.65
N GLU A 50 -0.99 -5.62 -7.94
CA GLU A 50 -1.26 -6.93 -8.55
C GLU A 50 -2.69 -7.02 -9.08
N LYS A 51 -3.67 -6.45 -8.37
CA LYS A 51 -5.05 -6.37 -8.88
C LYS A 51 -5.15 -5.58 -10.19
N ILE A 52 -4.52 -4.40 -10.26
CA ILE A 52 -4.48 -3.59 -11.48
C ILE A 52 -3.80 -4.37 -12.62
N ARG A 53 -2.72 -5.08 -12.31
CA ARG A 53 -2.01 -5.92 -13.28
C ARG A 53 -2.91 -7.02 -13.84
N MET A 54 -3.61 -7.77 -12.99
CA MET A 54 -4.55 -8.80 -13.43
C MET A 54 -5.68 -8.21 -14.29
N MET A 55 -6.23 -7.06 -13.89
CA MET A 55 -7.24 -6.36 -14.70
C MET A 55 -6.71 -5.94 -16.07
N ARG A 56 -5.46 -5.49 -16.14
CA ARG A 56 -4.80 -5.15 -17.40
C ARG A 56 -4.61 -6.39 -18.28
N MET A 57 -4.13 -7.48 -17.70
CA MET A 57 -3.94 -8.74 -18.41
C MET A 57 -5.25 -9.22 -19.04
N TYR A 58 -6.33 -9.26 -18.25
CA TYR A 58 -7.66 -9.62 -18.74
C TYR A 58 -8.13 -8.69 -19.87
N ALA A 59 -8.06 -7.37 -19.66
CA ALA A 59 -8.49 -6.40 -20.67
C ALA A 59 -7.71 -6.51 -21.98
N LEU A 60 -6.41 -6.80 -21.91
CA LEU A 60 -5.57 -7.00 -23.09
C LEU A 60 -5.86 -8.34 -23.78
N THR A 61 -6.01 -9.43 -23.03
CA THR A 61 -6.35 -10.75 -23.62
C THR A 61 -7.64 -10.67 -24.43
N GLU A 62 -8.69 -10.07 -23.85
CA GLU A 62 -9.99 -9.93 -24.52
C GLU A 62 -9.89 -9.03 -25.76
N ALA A 63 -9.31 -7.83 -25.61
CA ALA A 63 -9.36 -6.84 -26.69
C ALA A 63 -8.40 -7.14 -27.85
N LEU A 64 -7.32 -7.87 -27.60
CA LEU A 64 -6.35 -8.26 -28.62
C LEU A 64 -6.57 -9.69 -29.11
N GLU A 65 -7.55 -10.40 -28.56
CA GLU A 65 -7.85 -11.80 -28.89
C GLU A 65 -6.58 -12.67 -28.81
N LEU A 66 -5.88 -12.57 -27.68
CA LEU A 66 -4.57 -13.21 -27.52
C LEU A 66 -4.72 -14.73 -27.37
N ASP A 67 -3.96 -15.48 -28.16
CA ASP A 67 -3.70 -16.88 -27.86
C ASP A 67 -2.71 -17.04 -26.70
N GLU A 68 -2.65 -18.25 -26.15
CA GLU A 68 -1.79 -18.56 -24.99
C GLU A 68 -0.31 -18.30 -25.28
N ALA A 69 0.15 -18.62 -26.49
CA ALA A 69 1.55 -18.47 -26.89
C ALA A 69 1.98 -16.99 -26.97
N THR A 70 1.10 -16.13 -27.49
CA THR A 70 1.31 -14.69 -27.62
C THR A 70 1.20 -14.01 -26.26
N ALA A 71 0.20 -14.39 -25.45
CA ALA A 71 0.04 -13.92 -24.07
C ALA A 71 1.28 -14.25 -23.21
N ALA A 72 1.82 -15.47 -23.34
CA ALA A 72 3.02 -15.92 -22.63
C ALA A 72 4.27 -15.10 -22.98
N LYS A 73 4.33 -14.49 -24.17
CA LYS A 73 5.41 -13.57 -24.57
C LYS A 73 5.11 -12.13 -24.16
N LEU A 74 3.87 -11.68 -24.35
CA LEU A 74 3.46 -10.29 -24.14
C LEU A 74 3.57 -9.86 -22.67
N PHE A 75 3.02 -10.64 -21.74
CA PHE A 75 2.91 -10.18 -20.35
C PHE A 75 4.26 -10.10 -19.63
N PRO A 76 5.21 -11.03 -19.80
CA PRO A 76 6.57 -10.84 -19.30
C PRO A 76 7.24 -9.61 -19.90
N TYR A 77 7.09 -9.38 -21.21
CA TYR A 77 7.66 -8.21 -21.87
C TYR A 77 7.11 -6.88 -21.32
N LEU A 78 5.80 -6.79 -21.10
CA LEU A 78 5.18 -5.58 -20.52
C LEU A 78 5.65 -5.35 -19.08
N ARG A 79 5.84 -6.41 -18.28
CA ARG A 79 6.23 -6.32 -16.87
C ARG A 79 7.52 -5.53 -16.66
N ASP A 80 8.51 -5.70 -17.52
CA ASP A 80 9.81 -5.05 -17.35
C ASP A 80 9.69 -3.54 -17.57
N SER A 81 9.00 -3.14 -18.64
CA SER A 81 8.70 -1.73 -18.89
C SER A 81 7.78 -1.11 -17.82
N ASP A 82 6.83 -1.87 -17.27
CA ASP A 82 5.95 -1.41 -16.20
C ASP A 82 6.74 -1.12 -14.91
N ARG A 83 7.73 -1.96 -14.58
CA ARG A 83 8.62 -1.75 -13.43
C ARG A 83 9.46 -0.49 -13.59
N GLU A 84 10.02 -0.27 -14.77
CA GLU A 84 10.80 0.93 -15.08
C GLU A 84 9.94 2.20 -15.03
N MET A 85 8.74 2.18 -15.62
CA MET A 85 7.81 3.30 -15.52
C MET A 85 7.39 3.56 -14.06
N ALA A 86 7.20 2.51 -13.26
CA ALA A 86 6.86 2.63 -11.84
C ALA A 86 7.99 3.30 -11.04
N SER A 87 9.26 2.94 -11.27
CA SER A 87 10.41 3.56 -10.61
C SER A 87 10.56 5.04 -11.01
N ILE A 88 10.39 5.36 -12.29
CA ILE A 88 10.39 6.74 -12.78
C ILE A 88 9.28 7.55 -12.08
N HIS A 89 8.06 7.02 -12.04
CA HIS A 89 6.94 7.67 -11.35
C HIS A 89 7.20 7.88 -9.86
N GLN A 90 7.86 6.93 -9.18
CA GLN A 90 8.27 7.04 -7.79
C GLN A 90 9.28 8.16 -7.58
N ALA A 91 10.33 8.24 -8.41
CA ALA A 91 11.31 9.33 -8.37
C ALA A 91 10.62 10.69 -8.57
N LYS A 92 9.76 10.83 -9.59
CA LYS A 92 8.97 12.05 -9.80
C LYS A 92 8.11 12.41 -8.59
N ARG A 93 7.51 11.42 -7.91
CA ARG A 93 6.73 11.64 -6.67
C ARG A 93 7.62 12.19 -5.55
N GLN A 94 8.86 11.71 -5.41
CA GLN A 94 9.81 12.20 -4.39
C GLN A 94 10.21 13.66 -4.65
N HIS A 95 10.54 14.04 -5.89
CA HIS A 95 10.83 15.45 -6.22
C HIS A 95 9.65 16.36 -5.92
N ARG A 96 8.42 15.98 -6.31
CA ARG A 96 7.22 16.75 -5.97
C ARG A 96 6.97 16.84 -4.46
N LYS A 97 7.27 15.79 -3.69
CA LYS A 97 7.18 15.82 -2.22
C LYS A 97 8.17 16.82 -1.64
N ALA A 98 9.41 16.85 -2.13
CA ALA A 98 10.42 17.82 -1.72
C ALA A 98 9.98 19.26 -2.03
N PHE A 99 9.49 19.53 -3.25
CA PHE A 99 8.97 20.86 -3.59
C PHE A 99 7.81 21.31 -2.69
N ARG A 100 6.85 20.42 -2.40
CA ARG A 100 5.77 20.76 -1.45
C ARG A 100 6.30 21.10 -0.06
N LYS A 101 7.36 20.42 0.40
CA LYS A 101 8.01 20.72 1.68
C LYS A 101 8.69 22.09 1.63
N MET A 102 9.47 22.38 0.59
CA MET A 102 10.11 23.69 0.38
C MET A 102 9.09 24.83 0.41
N VAL A 103 7.98 24.67 -0.31
CA VAL A 103 6.89 25.65 -0.33
C VAL A 103 6.26 25.83 1.05
N LYS A 104 5.99 24.74 1.76
CA LYS A 104 5.42 24.79 3.11
C LYS A 104 6.35 25.49 4.10
N ASP A 105 7.64 25.18 4.03
CA ASP A 105 8.66 25.66 4.97
C ASP A 105 9.23 27.03 4.53
N SER A 106 8.81 27.57 3.38
CA SER A 106 9.36 28.77 2.73
C SER A 106 10.89 28.74 2.60
N SER A 107 11.46 27.55 2.44
CA SER A 107 12.89 27.31 2.39
C SER A 107 13.28 26.95 0.95
N TYR A 108 13.82 27.93 0.24
CA TYR A 108 14.26 27.79 -1.15
C TYR A 108 15.77 27.91 -1.24
N ASP A 109 16.41 26.83 -1.68
CA ASP A 109 17.79 26.83 -2.16
C ASP A 109 17.71 26.78 -3.69
N GLU A 110 18.13 27.87 -4.36
CA GLU A 110 18.08 28.00 -5.82
C GLU A 110 18.78 26.83 -6.53
N LYS A 111 19.96 26.41 -6.04
CA LYS A 111 20.71 25.31 -6.66
C LYS A 111 20.00 23.97 -6.49
N ASP A 112 19.38 23.71 -5.35
CA ASP A 112 18.58 22.49 -5.16
C ASP A 112 17.31 22.51 -6.02
N VAL A 113 16.64 23.68 -6.12
CA VAL A 113 15.44 23.84 -6.95
C VAL A 113 15.76 23.55 -8.41
N GLU A 114 16.76 24.23 -8.98
CA GLU A 114 17.17 24.04 -10.38
C GLU A 114 17.58 22.60 -10.67
N ARG A 115 18.37 21.99 -9.78
CA ARG A 115 18.74 20.57 -9.92
C ARG A 115 17.53 19.65 -9.95
N ARG A 116 16.55 19.85 -9.06
CA ARG A 116 15.35 19.00 -9.01
C ARG A 116 14.43 19.23 -10.20
N ILE A 117 14.38 20.44 -10.74
CA ILE A 117 13.65 20.75 -11.97
C ILE A 117 14.28 20.00 -13.14
N ALA A 118 15.61 20.10 -13.30
CA ALA A 118 16.34 19.35 -14.32
C ALA A 118 16.10 17.84 -14.23
N GLN A 119 16.18 17.28 -13.01
CA GLN A 119 15.89 15.86 -12.76
C GLN A 119 14.46 15.47 -13.14
N LEU A 120 13.46 16.35 -12.92
CA LEU A 120 12.10 16.08 -13.37
C LEU A 120 11.99 16.02 -14.89
N TYR A 121 12.69 16.90 -15.61
CA TYR A 121 12.74 16.86 -17.08
C TYR A 121 13.41 15.59 -17.60
N ASP A 122 14.54 15.19 -17.02
CA ASP A 122 15.21 13.95 -17.39
C ASP A 122 14.32 12.73 -17.17
N LEU A 123 13.58 12.69 -16.06
CA LEU A 123 12.60 11.64 -15.78
C LEU A 123 11.44 11.62 -16.79
N ASP A 124 11.03 12.78 -17.32
CA ASP A 124 10.02 12.86 -18.38
C ASP A 124 10.53 12.32 -19.71
N VAL A 125 11.78 12.65 -20.07
CA VAL A 125 12.45 12.09 -21.25
C VAL A 125 12.59 10.58 -21.12
N GLN A 126 13.03 10.08 -19.96
CA GLN A 126 13.13 8.64 -19.70
C GLN A 126 11.77 7.97 -19.84
N LEU A 127 10.71 8.52 -19.25
CA LEU A 127 9.37 7.95 -19.36
C LEU A 127 8.90 7.85 -20.82
N ALA A 128 9.12 8.90 -21.60
CA ALA A 128 8.78 8.91 -23.02
C ALA A 128 9.58 7.88 -23.81
N LYS A 129 10.87 7.73 -23.50
CA LYS A 129 11.75 6.71 -24.10
C LYS A 129 11.27 5.29 -23.75
N THR A 130 11.02 4.98 -22.48
CA THR A 130 10.52 3.66 -22.05
C THR A 130 9.22 3.29 -22.76
N ARG A 131 8.28 4.26 -22.91
CA ARG A 131 7.02 4.05 -23.67
C ARG A 131 7.27 3.79 -25.15
N ARG A 132 8.18 4.53 -25.77
CA ARG A 132 8.56 4.31 -27.17
C ARG A 132 9.17 2.92 -27.36
N ASP A 133 10.12 2.55 -26.50
CA ASP A 133 10.83 1.28 -26.57
C ASP A 133 9.85 0.11 -26.37
N GLN A 134 8.90 0.25 -25.41
CA GLN A 134 7.80 -0.69 -25.24
C GLN A 134 7.03 -0.90 -26.56
N MET A 135 6.58 0.18 -27.21
CA MET A 135 5.83 0.11 -28.47
C MET A 135 6.64 -0.49 -29.63
N VAL A 136 7.94 -0.23 -29.69
CA VAL A 136 8.82 -0.78 -30.73
C VAL A 136 8.97 -2.29 -30.56
N GLY A 137 9.24 -2.78 -29.36
CA GLY A 137 9.43 -4.21 -29.13
C GLY A 137 8.14 -5.04 -29.26
N LEU A 138 6.95 -4.42 -29.15
CA LEU A 138 5.68 -5.10 -29.48
C LEU A 138 5.63 -5.60 -30.93
N LYS A 139 6.45 -5.06 -31.85
CA LYS A 139 6.48 -5.50 -33.25
C LYS A 139 6.84 -6.98 -33.41
N GLY A 140 7.64 -7.54 -32.50
CA GLY A 140 8.03 -8.95 -32.51
C GLY A 140 7.05 -9.89 -31.80
N ILE A 141 5.98 -9.36 -31.20
CA ILE A 141 5.03 -10.11 -30.37
C ILE A 141 3.62 -10.04 -30.94
N LEU A 142 3.18 -8.85 -31.32
CA LEU A 142 1.81 -8.57 -31.73
C LEU A 142 1.72 -8.26 -33.23
N SER A 143 0.63 -8.68 -33.87
CA SER A 143 0.29 -8.28 -35.23
C SER A 143 0.06 -6.77 -35.34
N VAL A 144 0.06 -6.21 -36.57
CA VAL A 144 -0.23 -4.78 -36.78
C VAL A 144 -1.59 -4.40 -36.21
N GLU A 145 -2.59 -5.25 -36.41
CA GLU A 145 -3.95 -5.06 -35.90
C GLU A 145 -3.96 -5.07 -34.36
N GLN A 146 -3.36 -6.09 -33.73
CA GLN A 146 -3.28 -6.18 -32.27
C GLN A 146 -2.52 -5.00 -31.65
N ARG A 147 -1.45 -4.51 -32.29
CA ARG A 147 -0.73 -3.30 -31.83
C ARG A 147 -1.60 -2.05 -31.90
N THR A 148 -2.45 -1.94 -32.92
CA THR A 148 -3.38 -0.81 -33.06
C THR A 148 -4.43 -0.86 -31.95
N ARG A 149 -5.01 -2.04 -31.69
CA ARG A 149 -5.93 -2.25 -30.56
C ARG A 149 -5.25 -1.99 -29.22
N PHE A 150 -3.99 -2.43 -29.05
CA PHE A 150 -3.19 -2.20 -27.85
C PHE A 150 -3.09 -0.72 -27.49
N VAL A 151 -2.82 0.15 -28.45
CA VAL A 151 -2.71 1.61 -28.21
C VAL A 151 -4.03 2.15 -27.66
N LEU A 152 -5.16 1.78 -28.27
CA LEU A 152 -6.48 2.27 -27.86
C LEU A 152 -6.91 1.73 -26.50
N VAL A 153 -6.69 0.43 -26.26
CA VAL A 153 -7.07 -0.24 -25.01
C VAL A 153 -6.21 0.25 -23.86
N SER A 154 -4.90 0.44 -24.08
CA SER A 154 -3.99 0.93 -23.05
C SER A 154 -4.35 2.34 -22.61
N ALA A 155 -4.63 3.25 -23.55
CA ALA A 155 -5.04 4.62 -23.23
C ALA A 155 -6.34 4.65 -22.38
N ARG A 156 -7.36 3.90 -22.80
CA ARG A 156 -8.63 3.79 -22.05
C ARG A 156 -8.44 3.15 -20.68
N PHE A 157 -7.56 2.15 -20.58
CA PHE A 157 -7.26 1.48 -19.32
C PHE A 157 -6.58 2.43 -18.35
N GLU A 158 -5.57 3.21 -18.79
CA GLU A 158 -4.90 4.21 -17.96
C GLU A 158 -5.88 5.25 -17.40
N GLU A 159 -6.78 5.77 -18.23
CA GLU A 159 -7.82 6.71 -17.81
C GLU A 159 -8.74 6.10 -16.74
N LYS A 160 -9.17 4.85 -16.96
CA LYS A 160 -10.00 4.11 -16.00
C LYS A 160 -9.28 3.91 -14.66
N ILE A 161 -8.00 3.50 -14.68
CA ILE A 161 -7.20 3.35 -13.46
C ILE A 161 -7.06 4.69 -12.74
N HIS A 162 -6.74 5.77 -13.45
CA HIS A 162 -6.64 7.10 -12.86
C HIS A 162 -7.96 7.55 -12.21
N ALA A 163 -9.10 7.31 -12.86
CA ALA A 163 -10.41 7.62 -12.32
C ALA A 163 -10.70 6.83 -11.03
N MET A 164 -10.42 5.52 -11.03
CA MET A 164 -10.61 4.66 -9.85
C MET A 164 -9.73 5.10 -8.67
N ILE A 165 -8.44 5.37 -8.92
CA ILE A 165 -7.51 5.84 -7.87
C ILE A 165 -7.96 7.20 -7.32
N LYS A 166 -8.41 8.11 -8.18
CA LYS A 166 -8.91 9.43 -7.77
C LYS A 166 -10.14 9.32 -6.88
N GLU A 167 -11.09 8.46 -7.25
CA GLU A 167 -12.32 8.24 -6.49
C GLU A 167 -12.03 7.57 -5.14
N GLU A 168 -11.17 6.56 -5.11
CA GLU A 168 -10.75 5.91 -3.85
C GLU A 168 -10.07 6.90 -2.89
N ARG A 169 -9.20 7.78 -3.41
CA ARG A 169 -8.58 8.85 -2.60
C ARG A 169 -9.62 9.82 -2.05
N LYS A 170 -10.64 10.18 -2.84
CA LYS A 170 -11.74 11.05 -2.41
C LYS A 170 -12.56 10.40 -1.29
N ARG A 171 -12.92 9.13 -1.44
CA ARG A 171 -13.64 8.35 -0.42
C ARG A 171 -12.87 8.25 0.89
N ARG A 172 -11.56 7.94 0.83
CA ARG A 172 -10.70 7.89 2.02
C ARG A 172 -10.62 9.23 2.75
N ARG A 173 -10.55 10.33 2.00
CA ARG A 173 -10.57 11.68 2.59
C ARG A 173 -11.89 11.94 3.32
N GLN A 174 -13.03 11.66 2.68
CA GLN A 174 -14.35 11.83 3.28
C GLN A 174 -14.55 10.97 4.54
N GLN A 175 -14.07 9.73 4.55
CA GLN A 175 -14.12 8.85 5.72
C GLN A 175 -13.28 9.37 6.89
N ARG A 176 -12.12 9.99 6.62
CA ARG A 176 -11.30 10.64 7.66
C ARG A 176 -12.00 11.87 8.23
N GLU A 177 -12.65 12.66 7.38
CA GLU A 177 -13.42 13.84 7.79
C GLU A 177 -14.67 13.47 8.62
N HIS A 178 -15.35 12.36 8.29
CA HIS A 178 -16.51 11.85 9.07
C HIS A 178 -16.13 11.16 10.38
N ARG A 179 -14.85 10.83 10.60
CA ARG A 179 -14.32 10.31 11.89
C ARG A 179 -13.77 11.41 12.80
N GLY A 180 -14.25 12.65 12.66
CA GLY A 180 -13.92 13.81 13.51
C GLY A 180 -14.09 13.54 15.03
N PRO A 181 -13.43 14.36 15.87
CA PRO A 181 -12.89 13.96 17.18
C PRO A 181 -13.98 13.48 18.13
N LYS A 182 -13.97 12.20 18.48
CA LYS A 182 -14.63 11.73 19.69
C LYS A 182 -13.70 12.03 20.87
N ASP A 183 -14.18 12.92 21.74
CA ASP A 183 -13.83 13.00 23.17
C ASP A 183 -12.53 13.73 23.57
N GLN A 184 -12.54 15.07 23.46
CA GLN A 184 -11.84 15.92 24.42
C GLN A 184 -12.83 16.97 24.94
N GLY A 185 -13.82 16.51 25.70
CA GLY A 185 -14.91 17.34 26.21
C GLY A 185 -15.48 16.85 27.53
N LYS A 186 -14.66 16.32 28.43
CA LYS A 186 -15.02 16.15 29.85
C LYS A 186 -13.92 16.69 30.76
N HIS A 187 -14.35 17.48 31.75
CA HIS A 187 -13.60 17.95 32.93
C HIS A 187 -12.86 19.29 32.86
N ARG A 188 -13.62 20.39 32.79
CA ARG A 188 -13.34 21.67 33.46
C ARG A 188 -14.69 22.35 33.67
N ARG A 189 -15.22 22.66 34.86
CA ARG A 189 -14.77 22.64 36.25
C ARG A 189 -16.03 22.46 37.11
N GLN A 190 -15.99 21.63 38.16
CA GLN A 190 -16.88 21.80 39.32
C GLN A 190 -16.10 22.63 40.35
N HIS A 191 -16.71 23.75 40.76
CA HIS A 191 -16.63 24.47 42.05
C HIS A 191 -15.25 24.85 42.64
N PRO A 192 -15.14 25.92 43.45
CA PRO A 192 -16.05 26.37 44.52
C PRO A 192 -17.11 27.38 44.06
#